data_AF-U5YTM4-F1
#
_entry.id   AF-U5YTM4-F1
#
_cell.length_a   1.000
_cell.length_b   1.000
_cell.length_c   1.000
_cell.angle_alpha   90.00
_cell.angle_beta   90.00
_cell.angle_gamma   90.00
#
_symmetry.space_group_name_H-M   'P 1'
#
loop_
_entity.id
_entity.type
_entity.pdbx_description
1 polymer ?
#
loop_
_entity_poly.entity_id
_entity_poly.type
_entity_poly.pdbx_seq_one_letter_code
_entity_poly.pdbx_strand_id
1 'polypeptide(L)'
;LNSALDSLRQVIPYANGPTVKKLSKIATLLLAKNYILMLKNSLEESQKKINKIYLQNHFKFLECKVIDPRSMSNSSSISLKEFPIG
;
A
#
# COMPACT_ATOMS: atom_id res chain seq x y z
N LEU A 1 27.93 16.64 7.80
CA LEU A 1 27.69 15.19 7.98
C LEU A 1 26.75 14.86 9.13
N ASN A 2 27.06 15.22 10.38
CA ASN A 2 26.20 14.84 11.53
C ASN A 2 24.78 15.43 11.42
N SER A 3 24.66 16.70 11.02
CA SER A 3 23.35 17.34 10.78
C SER A 3 22.47 16.56 9.78
N ALA A 4 23.05 16.01 8.71
CA ALA A 4 22.29 15.21 7.75
C ALA A 4 21.81 13.88 8.36
N LEU A 5 22.62 13.24 9.21
CA LEU A 5 22.21 12.05 9.94
C LEU A 5 21.13 12.36 10.99
N ASP A 6 21.17 13.55 11.60
CA ASP A 6 20.14 14.00 12.54
C ASP A 6 18.81 14.25 11.82
N SER A 7 18.83 14.91 10.66
CA SER A 7 17.65 15.03 9.79
C SER A 7 17.11 13.66 9.36
N LEU A 8 17.99 12.71 9.04
CA LEU A 8 17.59 11.34 8.69
C LEU A 8 16.94 10.61 9.87
N ARG A 9 17.41 10.81 11.10
CA ARG A 9 16.78 10.18 12.29
C ARG A 9 15.36 10.70 12.53
N GLN A 10 15.06 11.96 12.20
CA GLN A 10 13.73 12.54 12.39
C GLN A 10 12.63 11.83 11.57
N VAL A 11 12.99 11.26 10.42
CA VAL A 11 12.03 10.56 9.54
C VAL A 11 11.92 9.07 9.86
N ILE A 12 12.81 8.52 10.70
CA ILE A 12 12.79 7.11 11.06
C ILE A 12 11.87 6.93 12.27
N PRO A 13 10.87 6.02 12.21
CA PRO A 13 9.99 5.77 13.34
C PRO A 13 10.79 5.25 14.54
N TYR A 14 10.40 5.70 15.73
CA TYR A 14 11.06 5.35 17.00
C TYR A 14 12.52 5.85 17.14
N ALA A 15 13.02 6.63 16.18
CA ALA A 15 14.37 7.18 16.20
C ALA A 15 14.47 8.58 16.87
N ASN A 16 13.51 8.93 17.73
CA ASN A 16 13.38 10.29 18.28
C ASN A 16 13.86 10.40 19.74
N GLY A 17 14.31 9.30 20.34
CA GLY A 17 14.76 9.24 21.73
C GLY A 17 16.19 9.74 21.96
N PRO A 18 16.55 10.15 23.19
CA PRO A 18 17.90 10.61 23.54
C PRO A 18 18.98 9.54 23.33
N THR A 19 18.63 8.26 23.43
CA THR A 19 19.49 7.12 23.10
C THR A 19 19.85 7.06 21.62
N VAL A 20 18.94 7.50 20.75
CA VAL A 20 19.10 7.42 19.29
C VAL A 20 20.09 8.48 18.78
N LYS A 21 20.16 9.64 19.44
CA LYS A 21 21.21 10.65 19.20
C LYS A 21 22.62 10.12 19.49
N LYS A 22 22.74 9.07 20.31
CA LYS A 22 24.01 8.37 20.60
C LYS A 22 24.30 7.21 19.64
N LEU A 23 23.42 6.92 18.68
CA LEU A 23 23.67 5.88 17.67
C LEU A 23 24.85 6.25 16.77
N SER A 24 25.67 5.25 16.48
CA SER A 24 26.77 5.39 15.53
C SER A 24 26.26 5.74 14.12
N LYS A 25 27.13 6.34 13.31
CA LYS A 25 26.83 6.69 11.91
C LYS A 25 26.40 5.44 11.13
N ILE A 26 27.09 4.32 11.33
CA ILE A 26 26.77 3.05 10.67
C ILE A 26 25.43 2.48 11.13
N ALA A 27 25.13 2.52 12.44
CA ALA A 27 23.84 2.05 12.96
C ALA A 27 22.67 2.88 12.42
N THR A 28 22.87 4.18 12.27
CA THR A 28 21.86 5.09 11.71
C THR A 28 21.57 4.77 10.24
N LEU A 29 22.60 4.51 9.44
CA LEU A 29 22.45 4.09 8.04
C LEU A 29 21.78 2.72 7.92
N LEU A 30 22.13 1.77 8.78
CA LEU A 30 21.50 0.45 8.81
C LEU A 30 20.00 0.55 9.15
N LEU A 31 19.65 1.33 10.16
CA LEU A 31 18.27 1.56 10.55
C LEU A 31 17.47 2.22 9.43
N ALA A 32 18.05 3.22 8.76
CA ALA A 32 17.43 3.87 7.60
C ALA A 32 17.15 2.88 6.46
N LYS A 33 18.12 2.01 6.12
CA LYS A 33 17.95 0.97 5.11
C LYS A 33 16.80 0.02 5.47
N ASN A 34 16.76 -0.45 6.71
CA ASN A 34 15.72 -1.36 7.18
C ASN A 34 14.34 -0.69 7.14
N TYR A 35 14.26 0.60 7.45
CA TYR A 35 13.02 1.36 7.37
C TYR A 35 12.52 1.50 5.94
N ILE A 36 13.40 1.83 4.98
CA ILE A 36 13.05 1.88 3.55
C ILE A 36 12.50 0.52 3.08
N LEU A 37 13.17 -0.58 3.46
CA LEU A 37 12.73 -1.92 3.09
C LEU A 37 11.34 -2.24 3.64
N MET A 38 11.09 -1.89 4.91
CA MET A 38 9.78 -2.09 5.54
C MET A 38 8.68 -1.28 4.83
N LEU A 39 8.95 -0.02 4.46
CA LEU A 39 8.01 0.80 3.70
C LEU A 39 7.67 0.17 2.35
N LYS A 40 8.68 -0.32 1.62
CA LYS A 40 8.48 -1.01 0.34
C LYS A 40 7.60 -2.25 0.49
N ASN A 41 7.93 -3.12 1.45
CA ASN A 41 7.15 -4.34 1.69
C ASN A 41 5.69 -4.00 2.06
N SER A 42 5.48 -2.96 2.88
CA SER A 42 4.14 -2.53 3.25
C SER A 42 3.32 -1.99 2.07
N LEU A 43 3.97 -1.34 1.11
CA LEU A 43 3.33 -0.86 -0.12
C LEU A 43 2.93 -2.04 -1.02
N GLU A 44 3.84 -2.98 -1.25
CA GLU A 44 3.60 -4.18 -2.05
C GLU A 44 2.43 -5.01 -1.50
N GLU A 45 2.39 -5.22 -0.18
CA GLU A 45 1.29 -5.94 0.46
C GLU A 45 -0.05 -5.21 0.33
N SER A 46 -0.05 -3.88 0.37
CA SER A 46 -1.27 -3.08 0.20
C SER A 46 -1.80 -3.18 -1.24
N GLN A 47 -0.92 -3.07 -2.23
CA GLN A 47 -1.27 -3.24 -3.64
C GLN A 47 -1.80 -4.65 -3.92
N LYS A 48 -1.18 -5.68 -3.35
CA LYS A 48 -1.62 -7.07 -3.47
C LYS A 48 -3.02 -7.28 -2.89
N LYS A 49 -3.32 -6.71 -1.72
CA LYS A 49 -4.66 -6.77 -1.10
C LYS A 49 -5.71 -6.10 -1.99
N ILE A 50 -5.38 -4.92 -2.50
CA ILE A 50 -6.24 -4.17 -3.43
C ILE A 50 -6.52 -5.00 -4.70
N ASN A 51 -5.48 -5.53 -5.34
CA ASN A 51 -5.61 -6.38 -6.54
C ASN A 51 -6.44 -7.63 -6.26
N LYS A 52 -6.24 -8.28 -5.11
CA LYS A 52 -7.04 -9.44 -4.70
C LYS A 52 -8.53 -9.08 -4.61
N ILE A 53 -8.86 -7.92 -4.01
CA ILE A 53 -10.24 -7.44 -3.90
C ILE A 53 -10.82 -7.13 -5.28
N TYR A 54 -10.07 -6.48 -6.17
CA TYR A 54 -10.53 -6.22 -7.55
C TYR A 54 -10.84 -7.51 -8.32
N LEU A 55 -9.94 -8.49 -8.29
CA LEU A 55 -10.12 -9.78 -8.94
C LEU A 55 -11.29 -10.57 -8.33
N GLN A 56 -11.41 -10.56 -7.00
CA GLN A 56 -12.51 -11.22 -6.29
C GLN A 56 -13.87 -10.59 -6.62
N ASN A 57 -13.96 -9.26 -6.67
CA ASN A 57 -15.18 -8.56 -7.05
C ASN A 57 -15.54 -8.82 -8.52
N HIS A 58 -14.55 -8.85 -9.42
CA HIS A 58 -14.78 -9.19 -10.82
C HIS A 58 -15.27 -10.64 -10.98
N PHE A 59 -14.67 -11.61 -10.27
CA PHE A 59 -15.11 -13.00 -10.32
C PHE A 59 -16.53 -13.17 -9.75
N LYS A 60 -16.85 -12.52 -8.63
CA LYS A 60 -18.19 -12.53 -8.04
C LYS A 60 -19.25 -11.93 -8.97
N PHE A 61 -18.89 -10.88 -9.72
CA PHE A 61 -19.77 -10.30 -10.74
C PHE A 61 -20.04 -11.27 -11.90
N LEU A 62 -19.02 -12.02 -12.34
CA LEU A 62 -19.19 -13.03 -13.38
C LEU A 62 -19.98 -14.25 -12.90
N GLU A 63 -19.77 -14.71 -11.67
CA GLU A 63 -20.48 -15.84 -11.06
C GLU A 63 -21.98 -15.58 -10.96
N CYS A 64 -22.39 -14.35 -10.59
CA CYS A 64 -23.80 -13.94 -10.60
C CYS A 64 -24.43 -13.90 -12.02
N LYS A 65 -23.62 -13.82 -13.09
CA LYS A 65 -24.11 -13.77 -14.48
C LYS A 65 -24.27 -15.15 -15.12
N VAL A 66 -23.56 -16.16 -14.60
CA VAL A 66 -23.59 -17.55 -15.11
C VAL A 66 -24.77 -18.36 -14.53
N ILE A 67 -25.38 -17.93 -13.42
CA ILE A 67 -26.36 -18.76 -12.70
C ILE A 67 -27.82 -18.55 -13.11
N ASP A 68 -28.25 -17.44 -13.74
CA ASP A 68 -29.56 -17.39 -14.42
C ASP A 68 -29.74 -16.11 -15.27
N PRO A 69 -29.98 -16.19 -16.60
CA PRO A 69 -30.23 -15.00 -17.43
C PRO A 69 -31.62 -14.37 -17.26
N ARG A 70 -32.45 -14.82 -16.29
CA ARG A 70 -33.86 -14.41 -16.14
C ARG A 70 -34.17 -13.45 -14.98
N SER A 71 -33.18 -13.01 -14.21
CA SER A 71 -33.39 -12.19 -12.99
C SER A 71 -32.94 -10.73 -13.11
N MET A 72 -32.88 -10.16 -14.32
CA MET A 72 -32.75 -8.70 -14.47
C MET A 72 -34.13 -8.02 -14.52
N SER A 73 -34.71 -7.78 -13.35
CA SER A 73 -35.59 -6.62 -13.17
C SER A 73 -35.21 -5.91 -11.87
N ASN A 74 -34.68 -4.71 -12.03
CA ASN A 74 -34.46 -3.67 -11.02
C ASN A 74 -33.14 -3.74 -10.24
N SER A 75 -32.08 -3.21 -10.84
CA SER A 75 -31.26 -2.23 -10.14
C SER A 75 -30.72 -1.21 -11.12
N SER A 76 -31.30 -0.02 -11.01
CA SER A 76 -30.76 1.30 -11.33
C SER A 76 -29.37 1.31 -11.97
N SER A 77 -29.38 1.65 -13.26
CA SER A 77 -28.41 2.46 -13.99
C SER A 77 -27.24 2.99 -13.16
N ILE A 78 -26.08 2.34 -13.26
CA ILE A 78 -24.81 3.03 -13.03
C ILE A 78 -24.10 3.02 -14.37
N SER A 79 -24.20 4.16 -15.06
CA SER A 79 -23.55 4.42 -16.33
C SER A 79 -22.04 4.29 -16.15
N LEU A 80 -21.47 3.16 -16.57
CA LEU A 80 -20.04 3.03 -16.86
C LEU A 80 -19.76 3.89 -18.11
N LYS A 81 -19.60 5.20 -17.90
CA LYS A 81 -18.82 5.99 -18.84
C LYS A 81 -17.37 5.53 -18.68
N GLU A 82 -16.81 5.15 -19.82
CA GLU A 82 -15.44 4.69 -19.98
C GLU A 82 -14.45 5.57 -19.24
N PHE A 83 -13.45 4.95 -18.60
CA PHE A 83 -12.25 5.65 -18.21
C PHE A 83 -11.06 4.94 -18.87
N PRO A 84 -10.29 5.65 -19.73
CA PRO A 84 -9.15 5.07 -20.41
C PRO A 84 -8.01 4.91 -19.42
N ILE A 85 -7.35 3.75 -19.48
CA ILE A 85 -6.03 3.56 -18.88
C ILE A 85 -5.04 4.29 -19.79
N GLY A 86 -4.52 5.42 -19.31
CA GLY A 86 -3.31 6.07 -19.80
C GLY A 86 -2.22 5.92 -18.77
#